data_AF-A0A7C6Y4E8-F1
#
_entry.id   AF-A0A7C6Y4E8-F1
#
_cell.length_a   1.000
_cell.length_b   1.000
_cell.length_c   1.000
_cell.angle_alpha   90.00
_cell.angle_beta   90.00
_cell.angle_gamma   90.00
#
_symmetry.space_group_name_H-M   'P 1'
#
loop_
_entity.id
_entity.type
_entity.pdbx_description
1 polymer ?
#
loop_
_entity_poly.entity_id
_entity_poly.type
_entity_poly.pdbx_seq_one_letter_code
_entity_poly.pdbx_strand_id
1 'polypeptide(L)'
;MDPLILIGVFIVSTVLGYILIKNVPSLLYTPLMSGMNALSGITVLGAFIITQDILNISTYSAVVIGGIAIIFAMLNIVGGFTVTNKMLSYFVYKENK
;
A
#
# COMPACT_ATOMS: atom_id res chain seq x y z
N MET A 1 2.59 11.08 -19.86
CA MET A 1 2.27 9.78 -20.49
C MET A 1 0.96 9.94 -21.23
N ASP A 2 0.83 9.33 -22.40
CA ASP A 2 -0.44 9.36 -23.14
C ASP A 2 -1.55 8.68 -22.32
N PRO A 3 -2.78 9.23 -22.22
CA PRO A 3 -3.88 8.62 -21.47
C PRO A 3 -4.18 7.16 -21.88
N LEU A 4 -3.98 6.81 -23.16
CA LEU A 4 -4.16 5.45 -23.66
C LEU A 4 -3.13 4.48 -23.06
N ILE A 5 -1.90 4.96 -22.83
CA ILE A 5 -0.86 4.17 -22.17
C ILE A 5 -1.25 3.89 -20.71
N LEU A 6 -1.81 4.87 -19.99
CA LEU A 6 -2.25 4.68 -18.60
C LEU A 6 -3.38 3.65 -18.50
N ILE A 7 -4.33 3.69 -19.44
CA ILE A 7 -5.40 2.67 -19.54
C ILE A 7 -4.80 1.30 -19.84
N GLY A 8 -3.84 1.22 -20.76
CA GLY A 8 -3.11 -0.01 -21.06
C GLY A 8 -2.41 -0.59 -19.83
N VAL A 9 -1.70 0.25 -19.07
CA VAL A 9 -1.04 -0.13 -17.80
C VAL A 9 -2.08 -0.62 -16.79
N PHE A 10 -3.19 0.10 -16.60
CA PHE A 10 -4.25 -0.29 -15.68
C PHE A 10 -4.80 -1.69 -16.00
N ILE A 11 -5.17 -1.94 -17.27
CA ILE A 11 -5.72 -3.24 -17.69
C ILE A 11 -4.70 -4.35 -17.48
N VAL A 12 -3.46 -4.17 -17.92
CA VAL A 12 -2.41 -5.19 -17.80
C VAL A 12 -2.08 -5.47 -16.33
N SER A 13 -1.93 -4.44 -15.50
CA SER A 13 -1.67 -4.60 -14.07
C SER A 13 -2.82 -5.30 -13.34
N THR A 14 -4.08 -5.02 -13.68
CA THR A 14 -5.23 -5.73 -13.09
C THR A 14 -5.26 -7.21 -13.44
N VAL A 15 -5.04 -7.55 -14.72
CA VAL A 15 -5.00 -8.96 -15.17
C VAL A 15 -3.83 -9.70 -14.51
N LEU A 16 -2.64 -9.08 -14.47
CA LEU A 16 -1.48 -9.65 -13.79
C LEU A 16 -1.77 -9.88 -12.29
N GLY A 17 -2.37 -8.91 -11.60
CA GLY A 17 -2.76 -9.05 -10.20
C GLY A 17 -3.69 -10.23 -9.96
N TYR A 18 -4.69 -10.43 -10.81
CA TYR A 18 -5.61 -11.56 -10.73
C TYR A 18 -4.87 -12.91 -10.88
N ILE A 19 -3.99 -13.04 -11.88
CA ILE A 19 -3.23 -14.27 -12.12
C ILE A 19 -2.28 -14.57 -10.95
N LEU A 20 -1.63 -13.55 -10.39
CA LEU A 20 -0.72 -13.71 -9.26
C LEU A 20 -1.45 -14.23 -8.01
N ILE A 21 -2.58 -13.61 -7.65
CA ILE A 21 -3.35 -14.00 -6.45
C ILE A 21 -3.96 -15.40 -6.62
N LYS A 22 -4.40 -15.77 -7.82
CA LYS A 22 -5.02 -17.08 -8.11
C LYS A 22 -4.11 -18.27 -7.75
N ASN A 23 -2.79 -18.09 -7.80
CA ASN A 23 -1.81 -19.15 -7.55
C ASN A 23 -1.29 -19.19 -6.09
N VAL A 24 -1.87 -18.40 -5.19
CA VAL A 24 -1.47 -18.37 -3.78
C VAL A 24 -2.15 -19.52 -3.01
N PRO A 25 -1.42 -20.32 -2.21
CA PRO A 25 -2.02 -21.37 -1.38
C PRO A 25 -2.97 -20.79 -0.33
N SER A 26 -4.03 -21.53 0.02
CA SER A 26 -5.08 -21.06 0.94
C SER A 26 -4.60 -20.67 2.33
N LEU A 27 -3.50 -21.26 2.80
CA LEU A 27 -2.87 -20.91 4.07
C LEU A 27 -2.36 -19.46 4.11
N LEU A 28 -2.06 -18.86 2.95
CA LEU A 28 -1.52 -17.52 2.86
C LEU A 28 -2.59 -16.44 2.62
N TYR A 29 -3.88 -16.77 2.48
CA TYR A 29 -4.90 -15.76 2.18
C TYR A 29 -5.02 -14.67 3.26
N THR A 30 -4.91 -15.03 4.54
CA THR A 30 -4.94 -14.06 5.65
C THR A 30 -3.67 -13.21 5.72
N PRO A 31 -2.44 -13.77 5.65
CA PRO A 31 -1.22 -12.97 5.46
C PRO A 31 -1.26 -12.08 4.22
N LEU A 32 -1.77 -12.60 3.09
CA LEU A 32 -1.89 -11.88 1.82
C LEU A 32 -2.86 -10.71 1.95
N MET A 33 -4.02 -10.91 2.60
CA MET A 33 -4.97 -9.85 2.88
C MET A 33 -4.33 -8.73 3.72
N SER A 34 -3.59 -9.08 4.77
CA SER A 34 -2.84 -8.11 5.58
C SER A 34 -1.76 -7.39 4.76
N GLY A 35 -1.04 -8.11 3.90
CA GLY A 35 0.00 -7.55 3.03
C GLY A 35 -0.56 -6.58 1.99
N MET A 36 -1.71 -6.91 1.38
CA MET A 36 -2.40 -6.02 0.45
C MET A 36 -2.90 -4.74 1.15
N ASN A 37 -3.32 -4.83 2.41
CA ASN A 37 -3.63 -3.65 3.21
C ASN A 37 -2.39 -2.75 3.37
N ALA A 38 -1.24 -3.32 3.74
CA ALA A 38 0.02 -2.57 3.83
C ALA A 38 0.43 -1.89 2.51
N LEU A 39 0.26 -2.59 1.38
CA LEU A 39 0.55 -2.06 0.04
C LEU A 39 -0.38 -0.92 -0.37
N SER A 40 -1.63 -0.90 0.10
CA SER A 40 -2.55 0.23 -0.10
C SER A 40 -2.03 1.55 0.51
N GLY A 41 -1.06 1.46 1.43
CA GLY A 41 -0.30 2.58 1.95
C GLY A 41 0.48 3.40 0.90
N ILE A 42 0.58 2.92 -0.35
CA ILE A 42 1.12 3.70 -1.49
C ILE A 42 0.46 5.09 -1.66
N THR A 43 -0.76 5.26 -1.13
CA THR A 43 -1.45 6.55 -0.98
C THR A 43 -0.61 7.64 -0.33
N VAL A 44 0.42 7.29 0.46
CA VAL A 44 1.39 8.26 1.03
C VAL A 44 2.08 9.11 -0.04
N LEU A 45 2.35 8.55 -1.23
CA LEU A 45 2.97 9.30 -2.34
C LEU A 45 2.07 10.43 -2.80
N GLY A 46 0.76 10.15 -2.94
CA GLY A 46 -0.23 11.17 -3.29
C GLY A 46 -0.35 12.23 -2.20
N ALA A 47 -0.36 11.82 -0.93
CA ALA A 47 -0.40 12.72 0.21
C ALA A 47 0.83 13.67 0.23
N PHE A 48 2.03 13.16 -0.07
CA PHE A 48 3.23 14.00 -0.15
C PHE A 48 3.15 15.02 -1.28
N ILE A 49 2.79 14.61 -2.49
CA ILE A 49 2.71 15.51 -3.65
C ILE A 49 1.68 16.61 -3.40
N ILE A 50 0.48 16.25 -2.92
CA ILE A 50 -0.58 17.21 -2.63
C ILE A 50 -0.16 18.17 -1.50
N THR A 51 0.44 17.65 -0.42
CA THR A 51 0.88 18.49 0.71
C THR A 51 1.98 19.47 0.28
N GLN A 52 2.89 19.05 -0.60
CA GLN A 52 3.91 19.91 -1.18
C GLN A 52 3.28 21.05 -2.00
N ASP A 53 2.30 20.76 -2.85
CA ASP A 53 1.62 21.78 -3.64
C ASP A 53 0.87 22.80 -2.76
N ILE A 54 0.22 22.33 -1.70
CA ILE A 54 -0.49 23.20 -0.76
C ILE A 54 0.49 24.13 -0.01
N LEU A 55 1.67 23.63 0.36
CA LEU A 55 2.70 24.43 1.02
C LEU A 55 3.11 25.63 0.17
N ASN A 56 3.17 25.47 -1.14
CA ASN A 56 3.52 26.55 -2.08
C ASN A 56 2.45 27.65 -2.15
N ILE A 57 1.18 27.32 -1.90
CA ILE A 57 0.03 28.24 -1.99
C ILE A 57 -0.26 28.91 -0.62
N SER A 58 0.50 28.58 0.43
CA SER A 58 0.43 29.18 1.78
C SER A 58 -0.91 29.01 2.52
N THR A 59 -1.69 27.98 2.19
CA THR A 59 -2.94 27.66 2.89
C THR A 59 -2.66 26.78 4.12
N TYR A 60 -2.31 27.41 5.24
CA TYR A 60 -1.87 26.72 6.46
C TYR A 60 -2.81 25.60 6.96
N SER A 61 -4.13 25.81 6.90
CA SER A 61 -5.11 24.79 7.32
C SER A 61 -5.04 23.52 6.47
N ALA A 62 -4.83 23.65 5.17
CA ALA A 62 -4.72 22.52 4.26
C ALA A 62 -3.37 21.79 4.42
N VAL A 63 -2.29 22.49 4.78
CA VAL A 63 -1.00 21.86 5.12
C VAL A 63 -1.14 20.95 6.33
N VAL A 64 -1.86 21.39 7.37
CA VAL A 64 -2.12 20.57 8.57
C VAL A 64 -2.90 19.31 8.21
N ILE A 65 -3.93 19.42 7.37
CA ILE A 65 -4.70 18.26 6.89
C ILE A 65 -3.80 17.32 6.07
N GLY A 66 -2.94 17.86 5.20
CA GLY A 66 -1.96 17.07 4.45
C GLY A 66 -0.99 16.31 5.38
N GLY A 67 -0.51 16.96 6.44
CA GLY A 67 0.30 16.33 7.48
C GLY A 67 -0.42 15.18 8.18
N ILE A 68 -1.70 15.36 8.53
CA ILE A 68 -2.52 14.28 9.12
C ILE A 68 -2.71 13.12 8.14
N ALA A 69 -2.94 13.43 6.85
CA ALA A 69 -3.09 12.42 5.81
C ALA A 69 -1.81 11.56 5.66
N ILE A 70 -0.63 12.19 5.70
CA ILE A 70 0.66 11.50 5.69
C ILE A 70 0.79 10.58 6.92
N ILE A 71 0.44 11.07 8.12
CA ILE A 71 0.49 10.27 9.34
C ILE A 71 -0.39 9.02 9.20
N PHE A 72 -1.63 9.17 8.75
CA PHE A 72 -2.53 8.03 8.56
C PHE A 72 -2.06 7.06 7.48
N ALA A 73 -1.49 7.55 6.38
CA ALA A 73 -0.90 6.70 5.36
C ALA A 73 0.30 5.91 5.92
N MET A 74 1.15 6.56 6.72
CA MET A 74 2.27 5.90 7.40
C MET A 74 1.82 4.86 8.43
N LEU A 75 0.75 5.12 9.18
CA LEU A 75 0.17 4.13 10.10
C LEU A 75 -0.32 2.88 9.35
N ASN A 76 -0.92 3.05 8.17
CA ASN A 76 -1.33 1.92 7.32
C ASN A 76 -0.11 1.10 6.85
N ILE A 77 0.94 1.77 6.36
CA ILE A 77 2.20 1.11 5.94
C ILE A 77 2.82 0.35 7.10
N VAL A 78 3.12 1.04 8.21
CA VAL A 78 3.86 0.45 9.34
C VAL A 78 3.03 -0.63 10.02
N GLY A 79 1.75 -0.35 10.29
CA GLY A 79 0.84 -1.31 10.92
C GLY A 79 0.63 -2.55 10.05
N GLY A 80 0.35 -2.35 8.76
CA GLY A 80 0.14 -3.41 7.79
C GLY A 80 1.37 -4.32 7.64
N PHE A 81 2.57 -3.76 7.45
CA PHE A 81 3.78 -4.57 7.32
C PHE A 81 4.18 -5.26 8.63
N THR A 82 3.97 -4.61 9.78
CA THR A 82 4.26 -5.23 11.09
C THR A 82 3.37 -6.44 11.35
N VAL A 83 2.07 -6.33 11.06
CA VAL A 83 1.12 -7.44 11.22
C VAL A 83 1.42 -8.55 10.21
N THR A 84 1.68 -8.20 8.95
CA THR A 84 2.03 -9.17 7.92
C THR A 84 3.31 -9.94 8.27
N ASN A 85 4.33 -9.26 8.79
CA ASN A 85 5.57 -9.91 9.23
C ASN A 85 5.32 -10.89 10.39
N LYS A 86 4.49 -10.51 11.38
CA LYS A 86 4.09 -11.41 12.46
C LYS A 86 3.30 -12.61 11.94
N MET A 87 2.44 -12.44 10.95
CA MET A 87 1.70 -13.56 10.34
C MET A 87 2.63 -14.52 9.59
N LEU A 88 3.59 -13.98 8.85
CA LEU A 88 4.55 -14.77 8.08
C LEU A 88 5.57 -15.49 8.97
N SER A 89 5.92 -14.95 10.14
CA SER A 89 6.88 -15.60 11.05
C SER A 89 6.38 -16.96 11.57
N TYR A 90 5.06 -17.18 11.67
CA TYR A 90 4.49 -18.48 12.05
C TYR A 90 4.76 -19.58 11.01
N PHE A 91 5.00 -19.23 9.74
CA PHE A 91 5.37 -20.19 8.70
C PHE A 91 6.86 -20.54 8.73
N VAL A 92 7.71 -19.61 9.14
CA VAL A 92 9.18 -19.77 9.18
C VAL A 92 9.64 -20.52 10.44
N TYR A 93 8.83 -20.56 11.50
CA TYR A 93 9.21 -21.15 12.80
C TYR A 93 9.24 -22.70 12.83
N LYS A 94 9.18 -23.40 11.70
CA LYS A 94 9.21 -24.88 11.64
C LYS A 94 10.52 -25.50 11.14
N GLU A 95 11.60 -24.73 11.05
CA GLU A 95 12.93 -25.28 10.68
C GLU A 95 13.89 -25.53 11.85
N ASN A 96 13.53 -25.22 13.10
CA ASN A 96 14.39 -25.45 14.27
C ASN A 96 13.65 -26.13 15.44
N LYS A 97 13.14 -27.34 15.20
CA LYS A 97 12.88 -28.33 16.26
C LYS A 97 12.97 -29.75 15.71
#